data_AF-A0A845U5T7-F1
#
_entry.id   AF-A0A845U5T7-F1
#
_cell.length_a   1.000
_cell.length_b   1.000
_cell.length_c   1.000
_cell.angle_alpha   90.00
_cell.angle_beta   90.00
_cell.angle_gamma   90.00
#
_symmetry.space_group_name_H-M   'P 1'
#
loop_
_entity.id
_entity.type
_entity.pdbx_description
1 polymer ?
#
loop_
_entity_poly.entity_id
_entity_poly.type
_entity_poly.pdbx_seq_one_letter_code
_entity_poly.pdbx_strand_id
1 'polypeptide(L)'
;MNRLDNWVAGTLTAGIAAILLGVLAYAVFCRVPVAHLYVNAAGARAIMAGGHRAMAAPDWPGAYRVNPRSANAAFWPSVTLDFRDGAPVTVLRRDIVLWVYRG
;
A
#
# COMPACT_ATOMS: atom_id res chain seq x y z
N MET A 1 20.72 -1.17 -40.01
CA MET A 1 21.18 -1.65 -38.69
C MET A 1 21.70 -3.06 -38.85
N ASN A 2 22.90 -3.33 -38.36
CA ASN A 2 23.58 -4.60 -38.55
C ASN A 2 22.94 -5.68 -37.67
N ARG A 3 23.09 -6.99 -38.00
CA ARG A 3 22.52 -8.08 -37.17
C ARG A 3 22.99 -8.03 -35.71
N LEU A 4 24.22 -7.59 -35.51
CA LEU A 4 24.84 -7.38 -34.19
C LEU A 4 24.14 -6.26 -33.40
N ASP A 5 23.82 -5.14 -34.04
CA ASP A 5 23.14 -4.00 -33.41
C ASP A 5 21.74 -4.39 -32.91
N ASN A 6 20.99 -5.15 -33.72
CA ASN A 6 19.67 -5.64 -33.35
C ASN A 6 19.73 -6.62 -32.16
N TRP A 7 20.77 -7.47 -32.10
CA TRP A 7 20.96 -8.40 -30.99
C TRP A 7 21.32 -7.68 -29.68
N VAL A 8 22.21 -6.69 -29.75
CA VAL A 8 22.59 -5.86 -28.60
C VAL A 8 21.38 -5.07 -28.10
N ALA A 9 20.63 -4.42 -29.00
CA ALA A 9 19.42 -3.69 -28.66
C ALA A 9 18.37 -4.61 -28.01
N GLY A 10 18.11 -5.79 -28.59
CA GLY A 10 17.16 -6.74 -28.03
C GLY A 10 17.52 -7.23 -26.63
N THR A 11 18.81 -7.50 -26.39
CA THR A 11 19.31 -7.94 -25.08
C THR A 11 19.18 -6.83 -24.03
N LEU A 12 19.53 -5.59 -24.41
CA LEU A 12 19.35 -4.41 -23.54
C LEU A 12 17.88 -4.18 -23.20
N THR A 13 16.99 -4.22 -24.20
CA THR A 13 15.55 -4.04 -23.97
C THR A 13 14.98 -5.14 -23.06
N ALA A 14 15.36 -6.40 -23.28
CA ALA A 14 14.93 -7.51 -22.43
C ALA A 14 15.46 -7.37 -20.99
N GLY A 15 16.72 -6.96 -20.82
CA GLY A 15 17.31 -6.72 -19.51
C GLY A 15 16.59 -5.59 -18.75
N ILE A 16 16.33 -4.46 -19.42
CA ILE A 16 15.58 -3.34 -18.83
C ILE A 16 14.16 -3.78 -18.46
N ALA A 17 13.47 -4.49 -19.36
CA ALA A 17 12.13 -4.99 -19.09
C ALA A 17 12.10 -5.93 -17.87
N ALA A 18 13.07 -6.84 -17.75
CA ALA A 18 13.20 -7.75 -16.61
C ALA A 18 13.42 -6.99 -15.29
N ILE A 19 14.28 -5.95 -15.29
CA ILE A 19 14.50 -5.10 -14.12
C ILE A 19 13.21 -4.37 -13.72
N LEU A 20 12.51 -3.76 -14.69
CA LEU A 20 11.27 -3.04 -14.44
C LEU A 20 10.17 -3.97 -13.90
N LEU A 21 10.06 -5.19 -14.45
CA LEU A 21 9.13 -6.20 -13.94
C LEU A 21 9.50 -6.64 -12.52
N GLY A 22 10.80 -6.79 -12.21
CA GLY A 22 11.27 -7.09 -10.87
C GLY A 22 10.92 -6.00 -9.85
N VAL A 23 11.13 -4.73 -10.23
CA VAL A 23 10.75 -3.57 -9.40
C VAL A 23 9.24 -3.51 -9.20
N LEU A 24 8.45 -3.74 -10.26
CA LEU A 24 7.00 -3.77 -10.16
C LEU A 24 6.52 -4.89 -9.25
N ALA A 25 7.06 -6.11 -9.41
CA ALA A 25 6.73 -7.24 -8.55
C ALA A 25 7.04 -6.93 -7.08
N TYR A 26 8.23 -6.38 -6.82
CA TYR A 26 8.58 -5.95 -5.47
C TYR A 26 7.61 -4.90 -4.94
N ALA A 27 7.28 -3.88 -5.73
CA ALA A 27 6.34 -2.83 -5.34
C ALA A 27 4.93 -3.37 -5.05
N VAL A 28 4.49 -4.44 -5.73
CA VAL A 28 3.17 -5.06 -5.52
C VAL A 28 3.11 -5.85 -4.21
N PHE A 29 4.16 -6.60 -3.88
CA PHE A 29 4.17 -7.50 -2.72
C PHE A 29 4.81 -6.88 -1.47
N CYS A 30 5.49 -5.75 -1.59
CA CYS A 30 6.11 -5.07 -0.47
C CYS A 30 5.05 -4.57 0.52
N ARG A 31 5.26 -4.89 1.80
CA ARG A 31 4.48 -4.35 2.92
C ARG A 31 5.22 -3.16 3.49
N VAL A 32 4.59 -1.99 3.45
CA VAL A 32 5.17 -0.76 3.96
C VAL A 32 4.84 -0.66 5.45
N PRO A 33 5.83 -0.44 6.34
CA PRO A 33 5.57 -0.24 7.76
C PRO A 33 4.85 1.09 7.99
N VAL A 34 3.78 1.06 8.78
CA VAL A 34 2.91 2.22 9.02
C VAL A 34 2.94 2.54 10.51
N ALA A 35 3.05 3.82 10.84
CA ALA A 35 2.98 4.28 12.23
C ALA A 35 1.51 4.38 12.65
N HIS A 36 0.73 5.09 11.83
CA HIS A 36 -0.71 5.23 11.94
C HIS A 36 -1.27 5.79 10.63
N LEU A 37 -2.59 5.75 10.48
CA LEU A 37 -3.29 6.34 9.35
C LEU A 37 -4.60 6.95 9.79
N TYR A 38 -5.10 7.88 8.99
CA TYR A 38 -6.39 8.54 9.19
C TYR A 38 -7.35 8.07 8.12
N VAL A 39 -8.53 7.62 8.52
CA VAL A 39 -9.60 7.18 7.63
C VAL A 39 -10.87 7.98 7.86
N ASN A 40 -11.71 8.07 6.84
CA ASN A 40 -13.05 8.61 6.97
C ASN A 40 -13.96 7.65 7.78
N ALA A 41 -15.20 8.06 8.02
CA ALA A 41 -16.18 7.24 8.74
C ALA A 41 -16.55 5.92 8.05
N ALA A 42 -16.41 5.80 6.73
CA ALA A 42 -16.66 4.54 6.00
C ALA A 42 -15.52 3.54 6.22
N GLY A 43 -14.27 3.99 6.07
CA GLY A 43 -13.08 3.18 6.35
C GLY A 43 -13.01 2.76 7.82
N ALA A 44 -13.34 3.66 8.75
CA ALA A 44 -13.43 3.34 10.18
C ALA A 44 -14.42 2.21 10.46
N ARG A 45 -15.60 2.23 9.83
CA ARG A 45 -16.61 1.17 9.98
C ARG A 45 -16.12 -0.18 9.45
N ALA A 46 -15.44 -0.20 8.30
CA ALA A 46 -14.87 -1.43 7.76
C ALA A 46 -13.79 -2.03 8.70
N ILE A 47 -12.97 -1.17 9.30
CA ILE A 47 -11.92 -1.57 10.25
C ILE A 47 -12.51 -2.10 11.55
N MET A 48 -13.53 -1.43 12.08
CA MET A 48 -14.26 -1.90 13.27
C MET A 48 -15.02 -3.20 13.02
N ALA A 49 -15.63 -3.38 11.83
CA ALA A 49 -16.27 -4.62 11.44
C ALA A 49 -15.28 -5.79 11.34
N GLY A 50 -14.01 -5.50 10.99
CA GLY A 50 -12.91 -6.46 11.05
C GLY A 50 -12.38 -6.76 12.45
N GLY A 51 -12.97 -6.19 13.51
CA GLY A 51 -12.59 -6.41 14.90
C GLY A 51 -11.47 -5.50 15.42
N HIS A 52 -11.11 -4.45 14.68
CA HIS A 52 -10.00 -3.55 15.05
C HIS A 52 -10.50 -2.22 15.60
N ARG A 53 -9.64 -1.52 16.34
CA ARG A 53 -9.97 -0.21 16.91
C ARG A 53 -9.72 0.91 15.89
N ALA A 54 -10.73 1.75 15.70
CA ALA A 54 -10.63 3.05 15.04
C ALA A 54 -11.11 4.11 16.03
N MET A 55 -10.26 5.10 16.35
CA MET A 55 -10.57 6.15 17.33
C MET A 55 -10.74 7.47 16.60
N ALA A 56 -11.68 8.31 17.02
CA ALA A 56 -11.80 9.66 16.46
C ALA A 56 -10.48 10.41 16.66
N ALA A 57 -9.97 11.02 15.59
CA ALA A 57 -8.71 11.76 15.60
C ALA A 57 -8.92 13.15 16.21
N PRO A 58 -8.33 13.48 17.37
CA PRO A 58 -8.48 14.81 17.98
C PRO A 58 -7.80 15.91 17.17
N ASP A 59 -6.78 15.52 16.41
CA ASP A 59 -5.95 16.35 15.54
C ASP A 59 -6.53 16.50 14.12
N TRP A 60 -7.51 15.67 13.74
CA TRP A 60 -8.11 15.69 12.41
C TRP A 60 -9.63 15.51 12.45
N PRO A 61 -10.41 16.61 12.55
CA PRO A 61 -11.86 16.55 12.69
C PRO A 61 -12.53 15.73 11.58
N GLY A 62 -13.44 14.83 11.98
CA GLY A 62 -14.17 13.96 11.05
C GLY A 62 -13.39 12.74 10.53
N ALA A 63 -12.12 12.60 10.90
CA ALA A 63 -11.32 11.42 10.62
C ALA A 63 -11.16 10.52 11.86
N TYR A 64 -10.82 9.26 11.61
CA TYR A 64 -10.53 8.26 12.62
C TYR A 64 -9.08 7.81 12.45
N ARG A 65 -8.33 7.84 13.54
CA ARG A 65 -6.98 7.32 13.61
C ARG A 65 -7.01 5.81 13.84
N VAL A 66 -6.17 5.12 13.07
CA VAL A 66 -6.00 3.67 13.09
C VAL A 66 -4.50 3.35 13.08
N ASN A 67 -4.09 2.33 13.83
CA ASN A 67 -2.68 1.98 14.01
C ASN A 67 -2.38 0.57 13.47
N PRO A 68 -2.37 0.36 12.15
CA PRO A 68 -1.88 -0.90 11.59
C PRO A 68 -0.36 -0.98 11.75
N ARG A 69 0.18 -2.20 11.71
CA ARG A 69 1.62 -2.45 11.71
C ARG A 69 2.21 -2.21 10.32
N SER A 70 1.50 -2.67 9.29
CA SER A 70 1.89 -2.52 7.89
C SER A 70 0.67 -2.41 7.01
N ALA A 71 0.89 -1.94 5.80
CA ALA A 71 -0.10 -2.00 4.74
C ALA A 71 0.56 -2.59 3.49
N ASN A 72 -0.23 -3.28 2.66
CA ASN A 72 0.19 -3.53 1.30
C ASN A 72 0.29 -2.20 0.53
N ALA A 73 0.98 -2.25 -0.60
CA ALA A 73 1.42 -1.05 -1.31
C ALA A 73 0.29 -0.05 -1.60
N ALA A 74 0.56 1.22 -1.33
CA ALA A 74 -0.41 2.32 -1.39
C ALA A 74 -0.92 2.68 -2.80
N PHE A 75 -0.46 1.97 -3.84
CA PHE A 75 -0.80 2.22 -5.25
C PHE A 75 -2.11 1.57 -5.68
N TRP A 76 -2.59 0.58 -4.93
CA TRP A 76 -3.80 -0.15 -5.28
C TRP A 76 -5.08 0.63 -4.94
N PRO A 77 -6.19 0.40 -5.68
CA PRO A 77 -7.50 0.98 -5.35
C PRO A 77 -8.03 0.56 -3.98
N SER A 78 -7.56 -0.60 -3.50
CA SER A 78 -7.84 -1.16 -2.18
C SER A 78 -6.53 -1.48 -1.49
N VAL A 79 -6.52 -1.29 -0.18
CA VAL A 79 -5.36 -1.46 0.67
C VAL A 79 -5.70 -2.43 1.79
N THR A 80 -4.87 -3.44 1.96
CA THR A 80 -4.94 -4.39 3.07
C THR A 80 -4.05 -3.89 4.19
N LEU A 81 -4.66 -3.65 5.34
CA LEU A 81 -4.03 -3.23 6.57
C LEU A 81 -3.78 -4.46 7.46
N ASP A 82 -2.53 -4.68 7.83
CA ASP A 82 -2.15 -5.70 8.80
C ASP A 82 -2.05 -5.07 10.19
N PHE A 83 -2.81 -5.60 11.12
CA PHE A 83 -2.77 -5.18 12.52
C PHE A 83 -1.88 -6.10 13.33
N ARG A 84 -1.53 -5.68 14.56
CA ARG A 84 -0.74 -6.53 15.47
C ARG A 84 -1.51 -7.80 15.83
N ASP A 85 -2.81 -7.67 16.05
CA ASP A 85 -3.71 -8.72 16.50
C ASP A 85 -4.89 -8.79 15.54
N GLY A 86 -5.41 -9.99 15.28
CA GLY A 86 -6.58 -10.20 14.42
C GLY A 86 -6.27 -10.35 12.93
N ALA A 87 -7.33 -10.49 12.13
CA ALA A 87 -7.23 -10.69 10.69
C ALA A 87 -6.89 -9.38 9.94
N PRO A 88 -6.15 -9.44 8.83
CA PRO A 88 -5.95 -8.28 7.97
C PRO A 88 -7.28 -7.72 7.46
N VAL A 89 -7.38 -6.40 7.33
CA VAL A 89 -8.59 -5.73 6.84
C VAL A 89 -8.30 -5.00 5.55
N THR A 90 -9.12 -5.24 4.53
CA THR A 90 -9.07 -4.49 3.29
C THR A 90 -10.01 -3.28 3.35
N VAL A 91 -9.45 -2.10 3.10
CA VAL A 91 -10.16 -0.82 2.99
C VAL A 91 -9.90 -0.19 1.63
N LEU A 92 -10.83 0.64 1.17
CA LEU A 92 -10.64 1.35 -0.10
C LEU A 92 -9.67 2.51 0.08
N ARG A 93 -8.83 2.76 -0.92
CA ARG A 93 -7.84 3.83 -0.90
C ARG A 93 -8.48 5.20 -0.71
N ARG A 94 -9.66 5.40 -1.30
CA ARG A 94 -10.47 6.63 -1.18
C ARG A 94 -10.94 6.93 0.24
N ASP A 95 -10.99 5.90 1.10
CA ASP A 95 -11.41 6.05 2.49
C ASP A 95 -10.23 6.40 3.42
N ILE A 96 -9.00 6.34 2.90
CA ILE A 96 -7.78 6.73 3.61
C ILE A 96 -7.47 8.20 3.33
N VAL A 97 -7.57 9.01 4.37
CA VAL A 97 -7.35 10.46 4.34
C VAL A 97 -5.85 10.77 4.37
N LEU A 98 -5.09 10.12 5.25
CA LEU A 98 -3.66 10.38 5.43
C LEU A 98 -2.89 9.12 5.86
N TRP A 99 -1.69 8.97 5.31
CA TRP A 99 -0.70 7.97 5.71
C TRP A 99 0.39 8.58 6.58
N VAL A 100 0.72 7.91 7.68
CA VAL A 100 1.93 8.21 8.45
C VAL A 100 2.79 6.96 8.51
N TYR A 101 3.87 6.95 7.73
CA TYR A 101 4.80 5.84 7.65
C TYR A 101 5.81 5.85 8.81
N ARG A 102 6.40 4.69 9.12
CA ARG A 102 7.57 4.62 9.99
C ARG A 102 8.83 4.76 9.14
N GLY A 103 9.72 5.68 9.52
CA GLY A 103 11.09 5.79 9.01
C GLY A 103 12.03 4.83 9.73
#